data_AF-A0A352PNA5-F1
#
_entry.id   AF-A0A352PNA5-F1
#
_cell.length_a   1.000
_cell.length_b   1.000
_cell.length_c   1.000
_cell.angle_alpha   90.00
_cell.angle_beta   90.00
_cell.angle_gamma   90.00
#
_symmetry.space_group_name_H-M   'P 1'
#
loop_
_entity.id
_entity.type
_entity.pdbx_description
1 polymer ?
#
loop_
_entity_poly.entity_id
_entity_poly.type
_entity_poly.pdbx_seq_one_letter_code
_entity_poly.pdbx_strand_id
1 'polypeptide(L)' 'FIDGNKRTSVIFANHFVISHGDGLLVIPEKEVSKFKKLLVEYYEQKDIYTIKSFMKEKCWKT' A
#
# COMPACT_ATOMS: atom_id res chain seq x y z
N PHE A 1 -13.43 7.30 9.43
CA PHE A 1 -14.36 7.60 8.32
C PHE A 1 -15.39 6.48 8.22
N ILE A 2 -16.61 6.75 7.73
CA ILE A 2 -17.66 5.75 7.53
C ILE A 2 -17.35 4.83 6.34
N ASP A 3 -16.73 5.36 5.28
CA ASP A 3 -16.12 4.62 4.17
C ASP A 3 -14.88 5.39 3.67
N GLY A 4 -14.11 4.80 2.77
CA GLY A 4 -13.07 5.49 2.01
C GLY A 4 -11.67 5.43 2.61
N ASN A 5 -11.52 4.86 3.81
CA ASN A 5 -10.24 4.77 4.54
C ASN A 5 -9.08 4.35 3.61
N LYS A 6 -9.25 3.27 2.85
CA LYS A 6 -8.22 2.73 1.95
C LYS A 6 -7.85 3.71 0.83
N ARG A 7 -8.84 4.37 0.23
CA ARG A 7 -8.63 5.36 -0.84
C ARG A 7 -7.88 6.58 -0.30
N THR A 8 -8.32 7.10 0.85
CA THR A 8 -7.68 8.23 1.52
C THR A 8 -6.24 7.90 1.93
N SER A 9 -5.98 6.71 2.48
CA SER A 9 -4.63 6.29 2.86
C SER A 9 -3.66 6.24 1.66
N VAL A 10 -4.12 5.74 0.51
CA VAL A 10 -3.29 5.70 -0.71
C VAL A 10 -3.03 7.10 -1.25
N ILE A 11 -4.04 7.98 -1.25
CA ILE A 11 -3.88 9.39 -1.68
C ILE A 11 -2.87 10.11 -0.78
N PHE A 12 -3.00 9.96 0.54
CA PHE A 12 -2.07 10.55 1.51
C PHE A 12 -0.63 10.06 1.30
N ALA A 13 -0.45 8.75 1.15
CA ALA A 13 0.88 8.17 0.93
C ALA A 13 1.50 8.69 -0.38
N ASN A 14 0.71 8.76 -1.45
CA ASN A 14 1.15 9.31 -2.73
C ASN A 14 1.51 10.79 -2.63
N HIS A 15 0.70 11.60 -1.94
CA HIS A 15 1.02 13.00 -1.71
C HIS A 15 2.38 13.15 -1.02
N PHE A 16 2.65 12.33 -0.01
CA PHE A 16 3.93 12.33 0.71
C PHE A 16 5.11 11.93 -0.18
N VAL A 17 5.06 10.82 -0.92
CA VAL A 17 6.21 10.39 -1.72
C VAL A 17 6.45 11.31 -2.94
N ILE A 18 5.38 11.83 -3.56
CA ILE A 18 5.50 12.79 -4.66
C ILE A 18 6.16 14.09 -4.18
N SER A 19 5.80 14.59 -3.00
CA SER A 19 6.40 15.83 -2.47
C SER A 19 7.90 15.71 -2.18
N HIS A 20 8.42 14.48 -2.06
CA HIS A 20 9.84 14.19 -1.86
C HIS A 20 10.55 13.72 -3.14
N GLY A 21 9.85 13.63 -4.28
CA GLY A 21 10.43 13.12 -5.52
C GLY A 21 10.67 11.61 -5.54
N ASP A 22 10.04 10.88 -4.63
CA ASP A 22 10.25 9.44 -4.40
C ASP A 22 9.37 8.55 -5.30
N GLY A 23 8.62 9.13 -6.24
CA GLY A 23 7.78 8.42 -7.20
C GLY A 23 6.32 8.27 -6.75
N LEU A 24 5.71 7.13 -7.11
CA LEU A 24 4.27 6.87 -6.95
C LEU A 24 4.01 5.44 -6.43
N LEU A 25 3.14 5.32 -5.43
CA LEU A 25 2.59 4.06 -4.96
C LEU A 25 1.31 3.72 -5.73
N VAL A 26 1.37 2.64 -6.51
CA VAL A 26 0.22 2.09 -7.25
C VAL A 26 0.14 0.60 -6.99
N ILE A 27 -1.00 0.12 -6.51
CA ILE A 27 -1.25 -1.32 -6.39
C ILE A 27 -1.76 -1.81 -7.74
N PRO A 28 -1.00 -2.61 -8.50
CA PRO A 28 -1.45 -3.11 -9.79
C PRO A 28 -2.69 -3.99 -9.63
N GLU A 29 -3.61 -3.95 -10.58
CA GLU A 29 -4.87 -4.71 -10.53
C GLU A 29 -4.63 -6.21 -10.24
N LYS A 30 -3.67 -6.81 -10.94
CA LYS A 30 -3.27 -8.22 -10.77
C LYS A 30 -2.80 -8.57 -9.34
N GLU A 31 -2.30 -7.58 -8.61
CA GLU A 31 -1.77 -7.75 -7.24
C GLU A 31 -2.80 -7.40 -6.16
N VAL A 32 -3.97 -6.84 -6.51
CA VAL A 32 -4.98 -6.38 -5.54
C VAL A 32 -5.46 -7.50 -4.61
N SER A 33 -5.65 -8.71 -5.14
CA SER A 33 -6.07 -9.87 -4.34
C SER A 33 -5.02 -10.22 -3.27
N LYS A 34 -3.74 -10.26 -3.67
CA LYS A 34 -2.62 -10.54 -2.77
C LYS A 34 -2.44 -9.44 -1.74
N PHE A 35 -2.52 -8.17 -2.15
CA PHE A 35 -2.47 -7.03 -1.25
C PHE A 35 -3.56 -7.11 -0.16
N LYS A 36 -4.81 -7.42 -0.54
CA LYS A 36 -5.91 -7.57 0.42
C LYS A 36 -5.63 -8.67 1.45
N LYS A 37 -5.10 -9.82 1.03
CA LYS A 37 -4.72 -10.91 1.92
C LYS A 37 -3.63 -10.48 2.91
N LEU A 38 -2.55 -9.87 2.41
CA LEU A 38 -1.45 -9.37 3.26
C LEU A 38 -1.92 -8.28 4.23
N LEU A 39 -2.89 -7.45 3.83
CA LEU A 39 -3.45 -6.41 4.68
C LEU A 39 -4.26 -7.00 5.84
N VAL A 40 -5.05 -8.06 5.59
CA VAL A 40 -5.75 -8.79 6.66
C VAL A 40 -4.74 -9.43 7.60
N GLU A 41 -3.71 -10.09 7.06
CA GLU A 41 -2.65 -10.70 7.86
C GLU A 41 -1.95 -9.67 8.77
N TYR A 42 -1.65 -8.48 8.23
CA TYR A 42 -1.09 -7.37 9.00
C TYR A 42 -2.01 -6.92 10.16
N TYR A 43 -3.32 -6.82 9.93
CA TYR A 43 -4.28 -6.47 10.99
C TYR A 43 -4.43 -7.54 12.06
N GLU A 44 -4.21 -8.81 11.72
CA GLU A 44 -4.17 -9.93 12.65
C GLU A 44 -2.84 -10.01 13.43
N GLN A 45 -2.06 -8.92 13.46
CA GLN A 45 -0.79 -8.80 14.18
C GLN A 45 0.28 -9.80 13.72
N LYS A 46 0.22 -10.20 12.45
CA LYS A 46 1.32 -10.94 11.81
C LYS A 46 2.44 -9.96 11.43
N ASP A 47 3.48 -10.52 10.82
CA ASP A 47 4.68 -9.80 10.42
C ASP A 47 4.40 -8.62 9.46
N ILE A 48 4.82 -7.42 9.87
CA ILE A 48 4.77 -6.19 9.04
C ILE A 48 5.78 -6.22 7.88
N TYR A 49 6.88 -6.94 8.01
CA TYR A 49 7.94 -6.94 7.00
C TYR A 49 7.45 -7.54 5.68
N THR A 50 6.56 -8.54 5.74
CA THR A 50 5.98 -9.19 4.57
C THR A 50 5.19 -8.22 3.69
N ILE A 51 4.23 -7.48 4.25
CA ILE A 51 3.44 -6.50 3.47
C ILE A 51 4.30 -5.32 3.03
N LYS A 52 5.24 -4.86 3.86
CA LYS A 52 6.14 -3.75 3.52
C LYS A 52 7.03 -4.09 2.33
N SER A 53 7.60 -5.29 2.29
CA SER A 53 8.45 -5.76 1.19
C SER A 53 7.64 -5.90 -0.09
N PHE A 54 6.45 -6.50 -0.01
CA PHE A 54 5.53 -6.57 -1.14
C PHE A 54 5.19 -5.18 -1.72
N MET A 55 4.89 -4.20 -0.87
CA MET A 55 4.58 -2.84 -1.31
C MET A 55 5.76 -2.19 -2.02
N LYS A 56 6.98 -2.37 -1.51
CA LYS A 56 8.20 -1.86 -2.15
C LYS A 56 8.48 -2.52 -3.50
N GLU A 57 8.38 -3.85 -3.58
CA GLU A 57 8.76 -4.61 -4.78
C GLU A 57 7.72 -4.58 -5.89
N LYS A 58 6.43 -4.52 -5.55
CA LYS A 58 5.33 -4.69 -6.51
C LYS A 58 4.50 -3.43 -6.74
N CYS A 59 4.52 -2.49 -5.80
CA CYS A 59 3.61 -1.33 -5.82
C CYS A 59 4.33 0.02 -5.89
N TRP A 60 5.63 0.09 -5.60
CA TRP A 60 6.41 1.32 -5.71
C TRP A 60 6.92 1.52 -7.13
N LYS A 61 6.55 2.63 -7.76
CA LYS A 61 7.08 3.08 -9.05
C LYS A 61 7.89 4.35 -8.84
N THR A 62 9.21 4.21 -8.84
CA THR A 62 10.16 5.33 -8.95
C THR A 62 10.27 5.80 -10.39
#